data_AF-A0A6I6E4X5-F1
#
_entry.id   AF-A0A6I6E4X5-F1
#
_cell.length_a   1.000
_cell.length_b   1.000
_cell.length_c   1.000
_cell.angle_alpha   90.00
_cell.angle_beta   90.00
_cell.angle_gamma   90.00
#
_symmetry.space_group_name_H-M   'P 1'
#
loop_
_entity.id
_entity.type
_entity.pdbx_description
1 polymer ?
#
loop_
_entity_poly.entity_id
_entity_poly.type
_entity_poly.pdbx_seq_one_letter_code
_entity_poly.pdbx_strand_id
1 'polypeptide(L)'
;MLDSAHRRPWRDLPPDDGDGKNTHRRFCRWRDKGVWAPWLPALVFEPDFEWMMIDATHIKVHPHTAGARGGHQVMGVTKGG
;
A
#
# COMPACT_ATOMS: atom_id res chain seq x y z
N MET A 1 -20.78 1.07 13.78
CA MET A 1 -19.80 1.79 14.62
C MET A 1 -18.50 1.00 14.54
N LEU A 2 -17.76 1.14 13.44
CA LEU A 2 -16.42 0.59 13.31
C LEU A 2 -15.47 1.78 13.42
N ASP A 3 -14.61 1.73 14.43
CA ASP A 3 -13.57 2.72 14.67
C ASP A 3 -12.60 2.71 13.49
N SER A 4 -12.74 3.71 12.61
CA SER A 4 -11.76 4.04 11.57
C SER A 4 -10.53 4.68 12.21
N ALA A 5 -9.92 4.00 13.17
CA ALA A 5 -8.58 4.32 13.61
C ALA A 5 -7.64 3.94 12.47
N HIS A 6 -6.88 4.90 11.96
CA HIS A 6 -5.79 4.69 11.02
C HIS A 6 -4.73 3.78 11.67
N ARG A 7 -4.99 2.47 11.67
CA ARG A 7 -4.15 1.43 12.26
C ARG A 7 -2.90 1.36 11.40
N ARG A 8 -1.76 1.72 11.98
CA ARG A 8 -0.48 1.51 11.29
C ARG A 8 -0.31 0.00 11.19
N PRO A 9 -0.12 -0.59 10.01
CA PRO A 9 -0.10 -2.04 9.81
C PRO A 9 0.84 -2.76 10.79
N TRP A 10 1.94 -2.10 11.11
CA TRP A 10 2.99 -2.57 12.02
C TRP A 10 2.57 -2.67 13.49
N ARG A 11 1.41 -2.13 13.91
CA ARG A 11 0.90 -2.29 15.28
C ARG A 11 0.25 -3.66 15.53
N ASP A 12 -0.16 -4.32 14.46
CA ASP A 12 -0.85 -5.61 14.52
C ASP A 12 0.11 -6.79 14.30
N LEU A 13 1.42 -6.53 14.40
CA LEU A 13 2.45 -7.54 14.23
C LEU A 13 2.37 -8.57 15.37
N PRO A 14 2.40 -9.89 15.08
CA PRO A 14 2.52 -10.92 16.09
C PRO A 14 3.71 -10.66 17.04
N PRO A 15 3.60 -11.00 18.34
CA PRO A 15 4.67 -10.79 19.31
C PRO A 15 6.00 -11.46 18.90
N ASP A 16 5.92 -12.59 18.20
CA ASP A 16 7.08 -13.38 17.76
C ASP A 16 7.86 -12.70 16.62
N ASP A 17 7.22 -11.78 15.89
CA ASP A 17 7.82 -11.05 14.76
C ASP A 17 8.57 -9.77 15.19
N GLY A 18 8.51 -9.45 16.48
CA GLY A 18 9.26 -8.35 17.11
C GLY A 18 8.50 -7.02 17.24
N ASP A 19 9.24 -5.97 17.65
CA ASP A 19 8.65 -4.65 17.92
C ASP A 19 8.25 -3.91 16.63
N GLY A 20 6.95 -3.66 16.48
CA GLY A 20 6.38 -2.98 15.32
C GLY A 20 6.98 -1.60 14.99
N LYS A 21 7.44 -0.83 16.01
CA LYS A 21 8.09 0.47 15.75
C LYS A 21 9.46 0.28 15.11
N ASN A 22 10.25 -0.68 15.59
CA ASN A 22 11.54 -1.01 15.03
C ASN A 22 11.41 -1.62 13.63
N THR A 23 10.43 -2.50 13.41
CA THR A 23 10.12 -3.07 12.09
C THR A 23 9.77 -1.98 11.08
N HIS A 24 8.88 -1.05 11.43
CA HIS A 24 8.53 0.08 10.57
C HIS A 24 9.74 0.96 10.23
N ARG A 25 10.59 1.29 11.22
CA ARG A 25 11.81 2.08 10.99
C ARG A 25 12.78 1.37 10.04
N ARG A 26 12.96 0.06 10.23
CA ARG A 26 13.82 -0.76 9.36
C ARG A 26 13.29 -0.80 7.94
N PHE A 27 11.97 -0.98 7.78
CA PHE A 27 11.30 -0.92 6.48
C PHE A 27 11.55 0.41 5.77
N CYS A 28 11.29 1.55 6.42
CA CYS A 28 11.55 2.87 5.84
C CYS A 28 13.02 3.04 5.43
N ARG A 29 13.96 2.63 6.28
CA ARG A 29 15.39 2.71 5.97
C ARG A 29 15.77 1.87 4.74
N TRP A 30 15.15 0.71 4.54
CA TRP A 30 15.38 -0.14 3.37
C TRP A 30 14.75 0.41 2.11
N ARG A 31 13.52 0.94 2.22
CA ARG A 31 12.86 1.67 1.14
C ARG A 31 13.72 2.83 0.66
N ASP A 32 14.16 3.69 1.59
CA ASP A 32 14.93 4.89 1.26
C ASP A 32 16.33 4.56 0.71
N LYS A 33 16.89 3.40 1.08
CA LYS A 33 18.13 2.87 0.51
C LYS A 33 17.94 2.12 -0.82
N GLY A 34 16.71 2.01 -1.33
CA GLY A 34 16.42 1.30 -2.57
C GLY A 34 16.68 -0.21 -2.50
N VAL A 35 16.69 -0.81 -1.30
CA VAL A 35 17.02 -2.24 -1.11
C VAL A 35 16.10 -3.15 -1.91
N TRP A 36 14.84 -2.75 -2.12
CA TRP A 36 13.84 -3.53 -2.84
C TRP A 36 13.98 -3.49 -4.37
N ALA A 37 14.59 -2.45 -4.92
CA ALA A 37 14.72 -2.26 -6.37
C ALA A 37 15.36 -3.46 -7.10
N PRO A 38 16.46 -4.08 -6.62
CA PRO A 38 17.04 -5.24 -7.29
C PRO A 38 16.24 -6.54 -7.16
N TRP A 39 15.33 -6.67 -6.18
CA TRP A 39 14.55 -7.91 -5.96
C TRP A 39 13.24 -7.94 -6.73
N LEU A 40 12.64 -6.77 -6.94
CA LEU A 40 11.37 -6.63 -7.66
C LEU A 40 11.38 -7.30 -9.04
N PRO A 41 12.43 -7.18 -9.87
CA PRO A 41 12.49 -7.89 -11.15
C PRO A 41 12.37 -9.41 -10.99
N ALA A 42 13.10 -10.03 -10.07
CA ALA A 42 13.06 -11.48 -9.86
C ALA A 42 11.66 -11.95 -9.47
N LEU A 43 10.97 -11.20 -8.60
CA LEU A 43 9.60 -11.51 -8.17
C LEU A 43 8.56 -11.36 -9.30
N VAL A 44 8.80 -10.47 -10.27
CA VAL A 44 7.88 -10.22 -11.38
C VAL A 44 8.11 -11.19 -12.55
N PHE A 45 9.36 -11.56 -12.83
CA PHE A 45 9.70 -12.40 -13.98
C PHE A 45 9.55 -13.90 -13.71
N GLU A 46 9.74 -14.35 -12.46
CA GLU A 46 9.52 -15.74 -12.05
C GLU A 46 8.53 -15.79 -10.87
N PRO A 47 7.24 -15.44 -11.09
CA PRO A 47 6.26 -15.47 -10.03
C PRO A 47 5.98 -16.91 -9.60
N ASP A 48 6.20 -17.20 -8.32
CA ASP A 48 5.63 -18.36 -7.67
C ASP A 48 4.12 -18.09 -7.41
N PHE A 49 3.27 -18.96 -7.93
CA PHE A 49 1.81 -18.87 -7.77
C PHE A 49 1.28 -19.59 -6.53
N GLU A 50 2.15 -20.21 -5.72
CA GLU A 50 1.77 -20.82 -4.44
C GLU A 50 1.13 -19.79 -3.50
N TRP A 51 1.57 -18.52 -3.59
CA TRP A 51 1.08 -17.42 -2.76
C TRP A 51 0.71 -16.20 -3.63
N MET A 52 -0.33 -16.33 -4.46
CA MET A 52 -0.85 -15.21 -5.24
C MET A 52 -1.53 -14.17 -4.33
N MET A 53 -0.89 -13.01 -4.16
CA MET A 53 -1.48 -11.85 -3.48
C MET A 53 -2.19 -10.95 -4.49
N ILE A 54 -3.51 -10.83 -4.38
CA ILE A 54 -4.31 -9.89 -5.17
C ILE A 54 -4.54 -8.63 -4.33
N ASP A 55 -3.99 -7.50 -4.77
CA ASP A 55 -4.23 -6.17 -4.20
C ASP A 55 -4.92 -5.27 -5.24
N ALA A 56 -5.77 -4.36 -4.77
CA ALA A 56 -6.38 -3.31 -5.56
C ALA A 56 -5.95 -1.95 -4.97
N THR A 57 -5.11 -1.22 -5.70
CA THR A 57 -4.75 0.15 -5.30
C THR A 57 -5.84 1.12 -5.73
N HIS A 58 -6.34 1.93 -4.78
CA HIS A 58 -7.24 3.04 -5.08
C HIS A 58 -6.55 4.35 -4.68
N ILE A 59 -6.49 5.29 -5.62
CA ILE A 59 -5.94 6.62 -5.36
C ILE A 59 -7.11 7.59 -5.23
N LYS A 60 -7.35 8.11 -4.03
CA LYS A 60 -8.32 9.19 -3.81
C LYS A 60 -7.74 10.49 -4.38
N VAL A 61 -8.50 11.14 -5.26
CA VAL A 61 -8.18 12.49 -5.71
C VAL A 61 -9.10 13.50 -5.06
N HIS A 62 -8.65 14.76 -4.98
CA HIS A 62 -9.47 15.84 -4.45
C HIS A 62 -10.72 16.01 -5.33
N PRO A 63 -11.94 16.14 -4.77
CA PRO A 63 -13.18 16.23 -5.55
C PRO A 63 -13.15 17.27 -6.67
N HIS A 64 -12.45 18.39 -6.46
CA HIS A 64 -12.26 19.46 -7.44
C HIS A 64 -11.39 19.08 -8.66
N THR A 65 -10.75 17.91 -8.66
CA THR A 65 -10.02 17.38 -9.83
C THR A 65 -10.93 16.59 -10.77
N ALA A 66 -12.05 16.09 -10.27
CA ALA A 66 -13.07 15.39 -11.05
C ALA A 66 -14.01 16.40 -11.71
N GLY A 67 -13.57 17.08 -12.77
CA GLY A 67 -14.41 18.06 -13.45
C GLY A 67 -13.73 18.96 -14.49
N ALA A 68 -12.42 18.86 -14.68
CA ALA A 68 -11.77 19.57 -15.78
C ALA A 68 -12.36 19.11 -17.13
N ARG A 69 -12.61 20.06 -18.05
CA ARG A 69 -13.08 19.77 -19.42
C ARG A 69 -12.06 18.84 -20.10
N GLY A 70 -12.50 17.64 -20.49
CA GLY A 70 -11.61 16.54 -20.93
C GLY A 70 -11.30 15.48 -19.86
N GLY A 71 -12.01 15.50 -18.73
CA GLY A 71 -11.76 14.69 -17.55
C GLY A 71 -11.56 13.19 -17.79
N HIS A 72 -10.64 12.62 -17.01
CA HIS A 72 -10.26 11.22 -17.04
C HIS A 72 -11.43 10.35 -16.53
N GLN A 73 -12.08 9.62 -17.46
CA GLN A 73 -13.29 8.79 -17.22
C GLN A 73 -13.06 7.63 -16.21
N VAL A 74 -11.81 7.42 -15.81
CA VAL A 74 -11.38 6.34 -14.91
C VAL A 74 -11.62 6.69 -13.44
N MET A 75 -11.99 7.94 -13.15
CA MET A 75 -12.21 8.45 -11.79
C MET A 75 -13.64 8.17 -11.32
N GLY A 76 -13.83 7.06 -10.61
CA GLY A 76 -15.12 6.70 -10.00
C GLY A 76 -15.40 7.50 -8.71
N VAL A 77 -16.68 7.77 -8.45
CA VAL A 77 -17.12 8.34 -7.17
C VAL A 77 -17.15 7.23 -6.11
N THR A 78 -16.23 7.26 -5.15
CA THR A 78 -16.23 6.32 -4.02
C THR A 78 -17.07 6.87 -2.87
N LYS A 79 -18.14 6.18 -2.45
CA LYS A 79 -18.87 6.49 -1.21
C LYS A 79 -18.08 5.99 0.00
N GLY A 80 -17.12 6.77 0.48
CA GLY A 80 -16.34 6.41 1.66
C GLY A 80 -15.57 7.59 2.24
N GLY A 81 -16.06 8.09 3.37
CA GLY A 81 -15.32 8.96 4.28
C GLY A 81 -14.17 8.20 4.92
#